data_AF-A0A662TRW8-F1
#
_entry.id   AF-A0A662TRW8-F1
#
_cell.length_a   1.000
_cell.length_b   1.000
_cell.length_c   1.000
_cell.angle_alpha   90.00
_cell.angle_beta   90.00
_cell.angle_gamma   90.00
#
_symmetry.space_group_name_H-M   'P 1'
#
loop_
_entity.id
_entity.type
_entity.pdbx_description
1 polymer ?
#
loop_
_entity_poly.entity_id
_entity_poly.type
_entity_poly.pdbx_seq_one_letter_code
_entity_poly.pdbx_strand_id
1 'polypeptide(L)'
;MAWLVVEEIKFRGHSNIRATHSTTLEITREPHLTPRGDCIIGVSADKAPRDFSDSTKALLSQPIPVKLLLHVGPYRFSIQGKGDPRIDCSSSTALVVRRSDYVCGKTIMVHASAAANNIPRPIVQLLRQPQTYRALLLVRTASLVN
;
A
#
# COMPACT_ATOMS: atom_id res chain seq x y z
N MET A 1 20.93 -10.49 -1.16
CA MET A 1 19.58 -10.63 -0.52
C MET A 1 18.53 -10.04 -1.44
N ALA A 2 17.45 -10.79 -1.71
CA ALA A 2 16.43 -10.44 -2.70
C ALA A 2 15.13 -9.91 -2.05
N TRP A 3 14.33 -9.19 -2.83
CA TRP A 3 12.95 -8.84 -2.45
C TRP A 3 12.02 -9.98 -2.85
N LEU A 4 11.16 -10.42 -1.93
CA LEU A 4 10.15 -11.45 -2.18
C LEU A 4 8.79 -10.79 -2.30
N VAL A 5 8.05 -11.06 -3.37
CA VAL A 5 6.65 -10.64 -3.50
C VAL A 5 5.81 -11.55 -2.61
N VAL A 6 5.06 -10.96 -1.68
CA VAL A 6 4.23 -11.70 -0.73
C VAL A 6 2.74 -11.46 -0.95
N GLU A 7 2.37 -10.31 -1.52
CA GLU A 7 1.00 -10.04 -1.94
C GLU A 7 0.96 -9.29 -3.28
N GLU A 8 -0.02 -9.64 -4.10
CA GLU A 8 -0.51 -8.80 -5.19
C GLU A 8 -1.91 -8.30 -4.82
N ILE A 9 -2.12 -6.98 -4.93
CA ILE A 9 -3.39 -6.30 -4.69
C ILE A 9 -3.80 -5.63 -5.99
N LYS A 10 -4.97 -5.98 -6.53
CA LYS A 10 -5.57 -5.31 -7.68
C LYS A 10 -6.59 -4.28 -7.20
N PHE A 11 -6.60 -3.12 -7.83
CA PHE A 11 -7.51 -2.04 -7.49
C PHE A 11 -7.87 -1.25 -8.74
N ARG A 12 -8.89 -0.40 -8.64
CA ARG A 12 -9.32 0.48 -9.73
C ARG A 12 -8.91 1.92 -9.47
N GLY A 13 -8.62 2.65 -10.53
CA GLY A 13 -8.57 4.10 -10.49
C GLY A 13 -9.96 4.72 -10.32
N HIS A 14 -10.00 6.02 -10.03
CA HIS A 14 -11.21 6.78 -9.80
C HIS A 14 -10.99 8.28 -10.08
N SER A 15 -11.94 8.94 -10.73
CA SER A 15 -11.84 10.34 -11.19
C SER A 15 -11.45 11.33 -10.07
N ASN A 16 -11.93 11.10 -8.85
CA ASN A 16 -11.63 11.91 -7.66
C ASN A 16 -10.25 11.67 -7.02
N ILE A 17 -9.39 10.80 -7.56
CA ILE A 17 -8.04 10.59 -7.00
C ILE A 17 -7.19 11.87 -7.13
N ARG A 18 -6.73 12.38 -5.99
CA ARG A 18 -5.86 13.56 -5.89
C ARG A 18 -4.43 13.22 -5.49
N ALA A 19 -4.28 12.23 -4.60
CA ALA A 19 -2.99 11.80 -4.06
C ALA A 19 -2.14 12.99 -3.60
N THR A 20 -2.66 13.75 -2.62
CA THR A 20 -2.02 14.96 -2.07
C THR A 20 -1.72 14.87 -0.57
N HIS A 21 -2.17 13.81 0.11
CA HIS A 21 -1.87 13.66 1.53
C HIS A 21 -0.37 13.46 1.77
N SER A 22 0.18 14.15 2.76
CA SER A 22 1.62 14.28 2.99
C SER A 22 2.24 13.18 3.85
N THR A 23 1.41 12.43 4.59
CA THR A 23 1.87 11.43 5.57
C THR A 23 1.35 10.03 5.34
N THR A 24 0.37 9.85 4.46
CA THR A 24 -0.25 8.54 4.21
C THR A 24 -0.58 8.32 2.74
N LEU A 25 -0.77 7.05 2.41
CA LEU A 25 -1.33 6.55 1.16
C LEU A 25 -2.30 5.41 1.49
N GLU A 26 -3.47 5.40 0.85
CA GLU A 26 -4.53 4.41 1.08
C GLU A 26 -4.99 3.75 -0.23
N ILE A 27 -5.25 2.43 -0.17
CA ILE A 27 -6.00 1.68 -1.20
C ILE A 27 -7.19 1.03 -0.48
N THR A 28 -8.40 1.27 -0.99
CA THR A 28 -9.65 0.85 -0.33
C THR A 28 -10.46 -0.14 -1.17
N ARG A 29 -11.21 -1.02 -0.51
CA ARG A 29 -12.24 -1.87 -1.13
C ARG A 29 -13.49 -1.10 -1.49
N GLU A 30 -13.74 0.03 -0.83
CA GLU A 30 -14.89 0.88 -1.13
C GLU A 30 -14.81 1.37 -2.59
N PRO A 31 -15.92 1.30 -3.35
CA PRO A 31 -15.92 1.68 -4.77
C PRO A 31 -16.01 3.20 -4.97
N HIS A 32 -16.50 3.92 -3.96
CA HIS A 32 -16.77 5.35 -4.04
C HIS A 32 -15.67 6.16 -3.34
N LEU A 33 -15.23 7.23 -4.00
CA LEU A 33 -14.27 8.17 -3.44
C LEU A 33 -14.80 9.59 -3.57
N THR A 34 -14.86 10.31 -2.45
CA THR A 34 -15.14 11.76 -2.46
C THR A 34 -13.85 12.57 -2.70
N PRO A 35 -13.93 13.82 -3.18
CA PRO A 35 -12.75 14.67 -3.36
C PRO A 35 -11.96 15.01 -2.08
N ARG A 36 -12.51 14.68 -0.90
CA ARG A 36 -11.85 14.84 0.41
C ARG A 36 -10.87 13.71 0.71
N GLY A 37 -11.02 12.54 0.09
CA GLY A 37 -10.13 11.37 0.29
C GLY A 37 -8.79 11.54 -0.42
N ASP A 38 -7.97 12.46 0.06
CA ASP A 38 -6.77 12.91 -0.65
C ASP A 38 -5.54 12.01 -0.45
N CYS A 39 -5.61 11.05 0.48
CA CYS A 39 -4.65 9.96 0.66
C CYS A 39 -4.94 8.74 -0.24
N ILE A 40 -6.16 8.64 -0.80
CA ILE A 40 -6.60 7.46 -1.55
C ILE A 40 -6.03 7.50 -2.96
N ILE A 41 -5.43 6.38 -3.38
CA ILE A 41 -4.81 6.19 -4.70
C ILE A 41 -5.46 5.06 -5.51
N GLY A 42 -6.44 4.37 -4.92
CA GLY A 42 -7.12 3.23 -5.52
C GLY A 42 -8.37 2.84 -4.75
N VAL A 43 -9.40 2.45 -5.48
CA VAL A 43 -10.71 2.02 -4.99
C VAL A 43 -10.99 0.59 -5.44
N SER A 44 -12.07 -0.03 -4.96
CA SER A 44 -12.48 -1.39 -5.37
C SER A 44 -11.34 -2.41 -5.34
N ALA A 45 -10.50 -2.35 -4.30
CA ALA A 45 -9.45 -3.33 -4.10
C ALA A 45 -10.00 -4.75 -3.93
N ASP A 46 -9.30 -5.74 -4.48
CA ASP A 46 -9.63 -7.15 -4.31
C ASP A 46 -9.27 -7.68 -2.91
N LYS A 47 -8.28 -7.06 -2.26
CA LYS A 47 -7.79 -7.40 -0.93
C LYS A 47 -7.71 -6.19 0.00
N ALA A 48 -7.95 -6.44 1.28
CA ALA A 48 -7.58 -5.62 2.43
C ALA A 48 -6.61 -6.42 3.33
N PRO A 49 -5.98 -5.81 4.37
CA PRO A 49 -5.01 -6.51 5.20
C PRO A 49 -5.50 -7.84 5.81
N ARG A 50 -6.80 -7.94 6.13
CA ARG A 50 -7.41 -9.17 6.65
C ARG A 50 -7.30 -10.35 5.68
N ASP A 51 -7.29 -10.07 4.37
CA ASP A 51 -7.26 -11.06 3.29
C ASP A 51 -5.84 -11.54 2.95
N PHE A 52 -4.81 -10.93 3.55
CA PHE A 52 -3.42 -11.34 3.32
C PHE A 52 -3.17 -12.74 3.89
N SER A 53 -2.22 -13.45 3.30
CA SER A 53 -1.78 -14.75 3.79
C SER A 53 -1.23 -14.66 5.22
N ASP A 54 -1.32 -15.74 5.98
CA ASP A 54 -0.84 -15.77 7.37
C ASP A 54 0.68 -15.54 7.44
N SER A 55 1.43 -16.01 6.44
CA SER A 55 2.87 -15.72 6.31
C SER A 55 3.13 -14.22 6.10
N THR A 56 2.37 -13.55 5.21
CA THR A 56 2.46 -12.09 5.06
C THR A 56 2.15 -11.38 6.38
N LYS A 57 1.08 -11.76 7.07
CA LYS A 57 0.70 -11.13 8.36
C LYS A 57 1.81 -11.28 9.40
N ALA A 58 2.38 -12.49 9.53
CA ALA A 58 3.49 -12.76 10.44
C ALA A 58 4.79 -12.01 10.07
N LEU A 59 5.00 -11.70 8.79
CA LEU A 59 6.12 -10.89 8.32
C LEU A 59 5.92 -9.40 8.60
N LEU A 60 4.71 -8.88 8.37
CA LEU A 60 4.40 -7.46 8.62
C LEU A 60 4.38 -7.11 10.11
N SER A 61 4.14 -8.08 10.99
CA SER A 61 4.27 -7.92 12.45
C SER A 61 5.72 -7.97 12.94
N GLN A 62 6.72 -7.97 12.06
CA GLN A 62 8.13 -7.88 12.41
C GLN A 62 8.73 -6.57 11.91
N PRO A 63 9.76 -6.03 12.57
CA PRO A 63 10.44 -4.80 12.15
C PRO A 63 11.36 -5.02 10.93
N ILE A 64 10.87 -5.71 9.90
CA ILE A 64 11.59 -6.02 8.66
C ILE A 64 11.33 -4.96 7.58
N PRO A 65 12.24 -4.80 6.60
CA PRO A 65 11.99 -3.96 5.44
C PRO A 65 10.81 -4.44 4.60
N VAL A 66 9.90 -3.51 4.30
CA VAL A 66 8.72 -3.72 3.45
C VAL A 66 8.75 -2.72 2.30
N LYS A 67 8.31 -3.14 1.13
CA LYS A 67 8.21 -2.30 -0.07
C LYS A 67 6.85 -2.48 -0.73
N LEU A 68 6.21 -1.38 -1.10
CA LEU A 68 5.02 -1.37 -1.95
C LEU A 68 5.41 -0.87 -3.34
N LEU A 69 5.21 -1.69 -4.36
CA LEU A 69 5.51 -1.37 -5.75
C LEU A 69 4.21 -1.21 -6.54
N LEU A 70 3.88 0.02 -6.94
CA LEU A 70 2.72 0.33 -7.78
C LEU A 70 3.06 0.10 -9.25
N HIS A 71 2.18 -0.60 -9.96
CA HIS A 71 2.21 -0.76 -11.42
C HIS A 71 0.99 -0.06 -12.02
N VAL A 72 1.22 1.07 -12.70
CA VAL A 72 0.16 1.92 -13.26
C VAL A 72 0.51 2.23 -14.71
N GLY A 73 -0.11 1.51 -15.64
CA GLY A 73 0.23 1.57 -17.06
C GLY A 73 1.73 1.29 -17.29
N PRO A 74 2.47 2.17 -17.98
CA PRO A 74 3.91 2.00 -18.21
C PRO A 74 4.77 2.33 -16.98
N TYR A 75 4.18 2.95 -15.95
CA TYR A 75 4.93 3.47 -14.82
C TYR A 75 5.03 2.47 -13.68
N ARG A 76 6.15 2.56 -12.97
CA ARG A 76 6.39 1.87 -11.70
C ARG A 76 6.82 2.89 -10.66
N PHE A 77 6.26 2.80 -9.46
CA PHE A 77 6.65 3.65 -8.33
C PHE A 77 6.74 2.81 -7.06
N SER A 78 7.86 2.90 -6.35
CA SER A 78 8.10 2.10 -5.15
C SER A 78 8.18 2.97 -3.90
N ILE A 79 7.56 2.50 -2.83
CA ILE A 79 7.62 3.09 -1.50
C ILE A 79 8.25 2.06 -0.58
N GLN A 80 9.21 2.46 0.24
CA GLN A 80 9.86 1.58 1.20
C GLN A 80 9.54 2.03 2.61
N GLY A 81 9.43 1.09 3.53
CA GLY A 81 9.24 1.33 4.95
C GLY A 81 9.56 0.04 5.70
N LYS A 82 8.89 -0.17 6.83
CA LYS A 82 9.04 -1.40 7.61
C LYS A 82 7.71 -1.89 8.17
N GLY A 83 7.68 -3.18 8.50
CA GLY A 83 6.67 -3.74 9.38
C GLY A 83 6.86 -3.26 10.82
N ASP A 84 5.93 -3.63 11.69
CA ASP A 84 5.91 -3.23 13.10
C ASP A 84 5.14 -4.28 13.92
N PRO A 85 5.60 -4.68 15.12
CA PRO A 85 4.90 -5.63 15.99
C PRO A 85 3.45 -5.29 16.33
N ARG A 86 3.06 -4.02 16.20
CA ARG A 86 1.67 -3.57 16.44
C ARG A 86 0.75 -3.77 15.23
N ILE A 87 1.28 -4.15 14.06
CA ILE A 87 0.48 -4.40 12.86
C ILE A 87 -0.27 -5.73 13.03
N ASP A 88 -1.60 -5.64 13.11
CA ASP A 88 -2.51 -6.78 13.33
C ASP A 88 -3.23 -7.23 12.05
N CYS A 89 -3.11 -6.46 10.95
CA CYS A 89 -3.80 -6.68 9.68
C CYS A 89 -5.32 -6.91 9.83
N SER A 90 -5.98 -6.25 10.79
CA SER A 90 -7.38 -6.57 11.13
C SER A 90 -8.42 -5.95 10.20
N SER A 91 -8.08 -4.92 9.41
CA SER A 91 -9.02 -4.25 8.52
C SER A 91 -9.45 -5.12 7.34
N SER A 92 -10.75 -5.17 7.10
CA SER A 92 -11.37 -5.75 5.91
C SER A 92 -11.75 -4.68 4.87
N THR A 93 -11.35 -3.43 5.03
CA THR A 93 -11.83 -2.31 4.20
C THR A 93 -10.73 -1.60 3.43
N ALA A 94 -9.56 -1.39 4.02
CA ALA A 94 -8.50 -0.63 3.38
C ALA A 94 -7.12 -0.99 3.92
N LEU A 95 -6.10 -0.79 3.09
CA LEU A 95 -4.69 -0.82 3.48
C LEU A 95 -4.11 0.60 3.44
N VAL A 96 -3.25 0.91 4.40
CA VAL A 96 -2.65 2.23 4.58
C VAL A 96 -1.14 2.09 4.79
N VAL A 97 -0.39 2.88 4.04
CA VAL A 97 1.04 3.11 4.20
C VAL A 97 1.23 4.45 4.91
N ARG A 98 2.09 4.49 5.93
CA ARG A 98 2.26 5.66 6.81
C ARG A 98 3.72 6.09 6.88
N ARG A 99 3.96 7.40 6.87
CA ARG A 99 5.28 7.99 7.17
C ARG A 99 5.57 8.00 8.68
N SER A 100 4.53 8.13 9.50
CA SER A 100 4.61 8.03 10.96
C SER A 100 4.82 6.59 11.43
N ASP A 101 4.95 6.42 12.74
CA ASP A 101 4.97 5.15 13.47
C ASP A 101 3.59 4.74 14.02
N TYR A 102 2.55 5.57 13.83
CA TYR A 102 1.18 5.23 14.20
C TYR A 102 0.70 3.95 13.51
N VAL A 103 0.06 3.06 14.26
CA VAL A 103 -0.51 1.80 13.76
C VAL A 103 -1.98 1.69 14.14
N CYS A 104 -2.77 1.18 13.19
CA CYS A 104 -4.16 0.77 13.36
C CYS A 104 -4.47 -0.36 12.39
N GLY A 105 -5.66 -0.96 12.46
CA GLY A 105 -6.05 -2.14 11.68
C GLY A 105 -5.86 -2.08 10.16
N LYS A 106 -5.78 -0.87 9.58
CA LYS A 106 -5.53 -0.65 8.15
C LYS A 106 -4.04 -0.63 7.79
N THR A 107 -3.15 -0.53 8.77
CA THR A 107 -1.74 -0.20 8.55
C THR A 107 -0.96 -1.42 8.11
N ILE A 108 -0.23 -1.32 7.00
CA ILE A 108 0.63 -2.40 6.47
C ILE A 108 2.12 -2.03 6.43
N MET A 109 2.43 -0.75 6.64
CA MET A 109 3.79 -0.21 6.57
C MET A 109 3.85 1.11 7.34
N VAL A 110 4.88 1.24 8.18
CA VAL A 110 5.23 2.48 8.89
C VAL A 110 6.60 2.99 8.45
N HIS A 111 6.93 4.23 8.82
CA HIS A 111 8.18 4.91 8.41
C HIS A 111 8.43 4.87 6.89
N ALA A 112 7.35 5.04 6.12
CA ALA A 112 7.42 5.05 4.67
C ALA A 112 8.26 6.21 4.13
N SER A 113 9.06 5.93 3.10
CA SER A 113 9.89 6.89 2.38
C SER A 113 9.08 7.91 1.58
N ALA A 114 7.80 7.62 1.34
CA ALA A 114 6.90 8.42 0.53
C ALA A 114 5.44 8.24 0.99
N ALA A 115 4.62 9.28 0.75
CA ALA A 115 3.17 9.29 0.92
C ALA A 115 2.48 9.53 -0.42
N ALA A 116 1.15 9.73 -0.41
CA ALA A 116 0.37 9.96 -1.62
C ALA A 116 0.86 11.17 -2.42
N ASN A 117 1.25 12.27 -1.77
CA ASN A 117 1.78 13.46 -2.43
C ASN A 117 3.08 13.23 -3.21
N ASN A 118 3.85 12.21 -2.85
CA ASN A 118 5.12 11.89 -3.51
C ASN A 118 4.93 11.07 -4.79
N ILE A 119 3.71 10.59 -5.09
CA ILE A 119 3.45 9.88 -6.34
C ILE A 119 3.63 10.85 -7.51
N PRO A 120 4.43 10.49 -8.54
CA PRO A 120 4.59 11.28 -9.75
C PRO A 120 3.26 11.65 -10.41
N ARG A 121 3.12 12.90 -10.84
CA ARG A 121 1.86 13.40 -11.42
C ARG A 121 1.35 12.61 -12.64
N PRO A 122 2.20 12.09 -13.56
CA PRO A 122 1.73 11.21 -14.64
C PRO A 122 1.05 9.94 -14.14
N ILE A 123 1.50 9.37 -13.02
CA ILE A 123 0.86 8.21 -12.39
C ILE A 123 -0.51 8.60 -11.84
N VAL A 124 -0.59 9.73 -11.13
CA VAL A 124 -1.87 10.23 -10.59
C VAL A 124 -2.90 10.51 -11.70
N GLN A 125 -2.46 11.04 -12.84
CA GLN A 125 -3.34 11.25 -14.00
C GLN A 125 -3.93 9.93 -14.52
N LEU A 126 -3.14 8.86 -14.59
CA LEU A 126 -3.64 7.53 -14.97
C LEU A 126 -4.58 6.96 -13.89
N LEU A 127 -4.23 7.10 -12.61
CA LEU A 127 -5.07 6.65 -11.50
C LEU A 127 -6.46 7.32 -11.50
N ARG A 128 -6.65 8.47 -12.16
CA ARG A 128 -7.99 9.06 -12.33
C ARG A 128 -8.88 8.33 -13.31
N GLN A 129 -8.32 7.47 -14.14
CA GLN A 129 -9.08 6.67 -15.09
C GLN A 129 -9.61 5.41 -14.40
N PRO A 130 -10.85 4.97 -14.65
CA PRO A 130 -11.45 3.82 -13.98
C PRO A 130 -10.93 2.47 -14.52
N GLN A 131 -9.62 2.36 -14.72
CA GLN A 131 -8.93 1.13 -15.14
C GLN A 131 -8.45 0.33 -13.93
N THR A 132 -8.10 -0.93 -14.16
CA THR A 132 -7.50 -1.80 -13.14
C THR A 132 -5.99 -1.65 -13.13
N TYR A 133 -5.44 -1.44 -11.94
CA TYR A 133 -4.01 -1.37 -11.65
C TYR A 133 -3.66 -2.39 -10.56
N ARG A 134 -2.36 -2.55 -10.28
CA ARG A 134 -1.91 -3.45 -9.22
C ARG A 134 -0.81 -2.85 -8.38
N ALA A 135 -0.78 -3.26 -7.11
CA ALA A 135 0.31 -3.03 -6.19
C ALA A 135 0.89 -4.38 -5.76
N LEU A 136 2.21 -4.47 -5.74
CA LEU A 136 2.93 -5.62 -5.21
C LEU A 136 3.49 -5.25 -3.84
N LEU A 137 3.17 -6.04 -2.83
CA LEU A 137 3.81 -5.96 -1.52
C LEU A 137 5.00 -6.90 -1.51
N LEU A 138 6.16 -6.36 -1.17
CA LEU A 138 7.40 -7.10 -1.09
C LEU A 138 8.00 -6.97 0.30
N VAL A 139 8.66 -8.01 0.76
CA VAL A 139 9.45 -8.00 1.98
C VAL A 139 10.89 -8.38 1.68
N ARG A 140 11.79 -8.02 2.58
CA ARG A 140 13.16 -8.51 2.58
C ARG A 140 13.45 -9.09 3.96
N THR A 141 13.58 -10.41 4.03
CA THR A 141 14.05 -11.09 5.23
C THR A 141 15.58 -11.11 5.20
N ALA A 142 16.21 -11.02 6.37
CA ALA A 142 17.58 -11.50 6.48
C ALA A 142 17.49 -13.02 6.28
N SER A 143 18.20 -13.57 5.29
CA SER A 143 18.42 -15.00 5.23
C SER A 143 18.91 -15.43 6.61
N LEU A 144 18.20 -16.36 7.26
CA LEU A 144 18.79 -17.16 8.32
C LEU A 144 19.91 -17.94 7.64
N VAL A 145 21.11 -17.38 7.65
CA VAL A 145 22.32 -18.17 7.48
C VAL A 145 22.45 -18.90 8.80
N ASN A 146 21.85 -20.08 8.86
CA ASN A 146 22.27 -21.17 9.74
C ASN A 146 22.91 -22.22 8.85
#